data_AF-T1WEH8-F1
#
_entry.id   AF-T1WEH8-F1
#
_cell.length_a   1.000
_cell.length_b   1.000
_cell.length_c   1.000
_cell.angle_alpha   90.00
_cell.angle_beta   90.00
_cell.angle_gamma   90.00
#
_symmetry.space_group_name_H-M   'P 1'
#
loop_
_entity.id
_entity.type
_entity.pdbx_description
1 polymer ?
#
loop_
_entity_poly.entity_id
_entity_poly.type
_entity_poly.pdbx_seq_one_letter_code
_entity_poly.pdbx_strand_id
1 'polypeptide(L)'
;MNMKKIFKRTSLLLATALIGVTVQAQKSPQDMDRFIDALMRRMTVEEKIGQLNLPVTGEITTGQAKSSDVAKKIEQGLVGGLFNLKGVAKIRDVQKLAVENSRLGIPLLFGMDVVHGYETIFPIPLGLSCTWDMAAIGQSARIAAIEASADGISWTFSPMVDISRDPRWGRVSEGSGEDPFLGGAIARAMVLGYQGKDLNDQLKRNDEIMACVKHFALYGAGEAGRDYNTVDMSRNRMFNEYMYPYEAAVHAGVGSVMALFQRSGRCARHRQPLADDRRAAQTMGLQRVLW
;
A
#
# COMPACT_ATOMS: atom_id res chain seq x y z
N MET A 1 -70.00 11.21 48.04
CA MET A 1 -70.60 11.44 46.70
C MET A 1 -69.52 12.10 45.83
N ASN A 2 -68.63 11.30 45.24
CA ASN A 2 -68.59 10.94 43.81
C ASN A 2 -68.21 12.08 42.84
N MET A 3 -66.96 12.08 42.36
CA MET A 3 -66.59 12.75 41.11
C MET A 3 -65.44 12.00 40.39
N LYS A 4 -65.68 10.70 40.13
CA LYS A 4 -65.01 10.00 39.02
C LYS A 4 -65.70 10.47 37.74
N LYS A 5 -64.95 11.11 36.82
CA LYS A 5 -65.15 11.17 35.34
C LYS A 5 -64.65 12.50 34.74
N ILE A 6 -63.34 12.78 34.82
CA ILE A 6 -62.66 13.54 33.76
C ILE A 6 -61.30 12.86 33.54
N PHE A 7 -61.40 11.63 33.03
CA PHE A 7 -60.29 10.89 32.44
C PHE A 7 -60.34 11.19 30.94
N LYS A 8 -59.18 11.15 30.29
CA LYS A 8 -58.95 11.08 28.83
C LYS A 8 -58.97 12.42 28.10
N ARG A 9 -57.77 12.99 27.91
CA ARG A 9 -57.21 13.39 26.59
C ARG A 9 -56.01 14.37 26.69
N THR A 10 -54.99 14.10 27.50
CA THR A 10 -53.74 14.89 27.43
C THR A 10 -52.46 14.12 27.80
N SER A 11 -52.52 12.80 27.92
CA SER A 11 -51.35 11.99 28.28
C SER A 11 -51.17 10.83 27.31
N LEU A 12 -50.93 11.14 26.03
CA LEU A 12 -50.46 10.14 25.06
C LEU A 12 -49.80 10.80 23.87
N LEU A 13 -48.67 11.48 24.11
CA LEU A 13 -47.72 11.90 23.07
C LEU A 13 -46.33 12.11 23.70
N LEU A 14 -45.94 11.21 24.61
CA LEU A 14 -44.53 10.95 24.87
C LEU A 14 -44.15 9.81 23.94
N ALA A 15 -44.05 10.15 22.65
CA ALA A 15 -43.53 9.26 21.63
C ALA A 15 -42.12 8.86 22.05
N THR A 16 -41.96 7.57 22.25
CA THR A 16 -40.71 6.83 22.34
C THR A 16 -39.79 7.21 21.17
N ALA A 17 -39.03 8.28 21.33
CA ALA A 17 -37.82 8.54 20.56
C ALA A 17 -36.68 7.73 21.21
N LEU A 18 -36.78 6.40 21.12
CA LEU A 18 -35.60 5.54 21.16
C LEU A 18 -34.84 5.86 19.88
N ILE A 19 -33.96 6.85 19.96
CA ILE A 19 -32.88 7.06 19.01
C ILE A 19 -32.11 5.74 19.00
N GLY A 20 -32.39 4.92 17.99
CA GLY A 20 -31.55 3.80 17.61
C GLY A 20 -30.21 4.38 17.18
N VAL A 21 -29.35 4.67 18.15
CA VAL A 21 -27.93 4.82 17.91
C VAL A 21 -27.46 3.41 17.57
N THR A 22 -27.53 3.07 16.29
CA THR A 22 -26.62 2.08 15.73
C THR A 22 -25.23 2.64 15.98
N VAL A 23 -24.62 2.27 17.10
CA VAL A 23 -23.18 2.40 17.30
C VAL A 23 -22.58 1.49 16.23
N GLN A 24 -22.36 2.07 15.06
CA GLN A 24 -21.47 1.49 14.07
C GLN A 24 -20.12 1.46 14.79
N ALA A 25 -19.75 0.30 15.33
CA ALA A 25 -18.50 0.13 16.05
C ALA A 25 -17.37 0.38 15.05
N GLN A 26 -16.92 1.64 15.01
CA GLN A 26 -15.71 2.03 14.32
C GLN A 26 -14.60 1.26 15.02
N LYS A 27 -14.10 0.19 14.39
CA LYS A 27 -13.04 -0.66 14.96
C LYS A 27 -11.90 0.25 15.37
N SER A 28 -11.70 0.39 16.67
CA SER A 28 -10.64 1.20 17.24
C SER A 28 -9.29 0.54 16.92
N PRO A 29 -8.17 1.28 16.93
CA PRO A 29 -6.83 0.68 16.81
C PRO A 29 -6.63 -0.51 17.77
N GLN A 30 -7.21 -0.44 18.96
CA GLN A 30 -7.19 -1.50 19.97
C GLN A 30 -7.93 -2.78 19.52
N ASP A 31 -8.96 -2.67 18.67
CA ASP A 31 -9.67 -3.84 18.13
C ASP A 31 -8.84 -4.56 17.07
N MET A 32 -8.08 -3.82 16.27
CA MET A 32 -7.14 -4.39 15.30
C MET A 32 -6.01 -5.12 16.01
N ASP A 33 -5.37 -4.49 17.00
CA ASP A 33 -4.27 -5.10 17.77
C ASP A 33 -4.72 -6.39 18.45
N ARG A 34 -5.90 -6.36 19.11
CA ARG A 34 -6.47 -7.55 19.76
C ARG A 34 -6.76 -8.68 18.76
N PHE A 35 -7.25 -8.35 17.56
CA PHE A 35 -7.50 -9.32 16.50
C PHE A 35 -6.18 -9.95 15.99
N ILE A 36 -5.18 -9.12 15.69
CA ILE A 36 -3.88 -9.56 15.20
C ILE A 36 -3.18 -10.42 16.25
N ASP A 37 -3.17 -10.01 17.52
CA ASP A 37 -2.57 -10.77 18.62
C ASP A 37 -3.20 -12.16 18.77
N ALA A 38 -4.53 -12.23 18.70
CA ALA A 38 -5.26 -13.50 18.76
C ALA A 38 -4.93 -14.40 17.56
N LEU A 39 -4.80 -13.84 16.36
CA LEU A 39 -4.40 -14.58 15.16
C LEU A 39 -2.95 -15.08 15.27
N MET A 40 -2.01 -14.21 15.64
CA MET A 40 -0.58 -14.52 15.78
C MET A 40 -0.29 -15.57 16.85
N ARG A 41 -1.10 -15.66 17.91
CA ARG A 41 -1.02 -16.73 18.92
C ARG A 41 -1.43 -18.10 18.37
N ARG A 42 -2.27 -18.14 17.35
CA ARG A 42 -2.71 -19.39 16.70
C ARG A 42 -1.75 -19.86 15.62
N MET A 43 -0.85 -18.99 15.14
CA MET A 43 0.09 -19.29 14.06
C MET A 43 1.32 -20.06 14.55
N THR A 44 1.76 -21.04 13.76
CA THR A 44 3.08 -21.66 13.92
C THR A 44 4.18 -20.69 13.47
N VAL A 45 5.45 -21.06 13.67
CA VAL A 45 6.57 -20.26 13.20
C VAL A 45 6.61 -20.24 11.66
N GLU A 46 6.32 -21.37 11.03
CA GLU A 46 6.32 -21.54 9.57
C GLU A 46 5.24 -20.67 8.91
N GLU A 47 4.05 -20.59 9.49
CA GLU A 47 2.99 -19.71 8.97
C GLU A 47 3.34 -18.23 9.14
N LYS A 48 4.02 -17.86 10.22
CA LYS A 48 4.53 -16.48 10.42
C LYS A 48 5.58 -16.13 9.38
N ILE A 49 6.50 -17.06 9.09
CA ILE A 49 7.48 -16.91 8.00
C ILE A 49 6.76 -16.83 6.64
N GLY A 50 5.72 -17.65 6.45
CA GLY A 50 4.89 -17.66 5.26
C GLY A 50 4.28 -16.31 4.93
N GLN A 51 3.82 -15.57 5.94
CA GLN A 51 3.28 -14.21 5.76
C GLN A 51 4.31 -13.20 5.25
N LEU A 52 5.61 -13.49 5.36
CA LEU A 52 6.70 -12.65 4.86
C LEU A 52 7.10 -13.02 3.41
N ASN A 53 6.49 -14.06 2.84
CA ASN A 53 6.84 -14.57 1.53
C ASN A 53 5.93 -13.99 0.44
N LEU A 54 6.54 -13.39 -0.60
CA LEU A 54 5.86 -12.81 -1.77
C LEU A 54 6.41 -13.43 -3.07
N PRO A 55 5.98 -14.64 -3.46
CA PRO A 55 6.41 -15.27 -4.70
C PRO A 55 5.76 -14.63 -5.94
N VAL A 56 6.51 -14.64 -7.04
CA VAL A 56 5.97 -14.36 -8.38
C VAL A 56 5.09 -15.54 -8.80
N THR A 57 3.87 -15.27 -9.26
CA THR A 57 2.91 -16.36 -9.56
C THR A 57 3.25 -17.20 -10.78
N GLY A 58 4.06 -16.70 -11.71
CA GLY A 58 4.12 -17.27 -13.06
C GLY A 58 2.73 -17.31 -13.72
N GLU A 59 2.62 -17.89 -14.91
CA GLU A 59 1.32 -18.08 -15.56
C GLU A 59 0.52 -19.17 -14.84
N ILE A 60 -0.30 -18.77 -13.87
CA ILE A 60 -1.33 -19.66 -13.32
C ILE A 60 -2.43 -19.78 -14.39
N THR A 61 -2.46 -20.92 -15.07
CA THR A 61 -3.53 -21.27 -16.02
C THR A 61 -4.82 -21.55 -15.26
N THR A 62 -5.90 -20.85 -15.64
CA THR A 62 -7.26 -21.06 -15.10
C THR A 62 -7.66 -22.53 -15.18
N GLY A 63 -8.17 -23.09 -14.08
CA GLY A 63 -8.54 -24.52 -13.97
C GLY A 63 -7.41 -25.45 -13.50
N GLN A 64 -6.15 -25.00 -13.52
CA GLN A 64 -4.98 -25.74 -12.97
C GLN A 64 -4.38 -25.09 -11.73
N ALA A 65 -5.01 -24.04 -11.18
CA ALA A 65 -4.53 -23.36 -9.97
C ALA A 65 -4.13 -24.38 -8.88
N LYS A 66 -4.93 -25.45 -8.70
CA LYS A 66 -4.69 -26.52 -7.72
C LYS A 66 -3.43 -27.37 -7.92
N SER A 67 -2.80 -27.41 -9.10
CA SER A 67 -1.64 -28.28 -9.38
C SER A 67 -0.30 -27.55 -9.44
N SER A 68 -0.28 -26.24 -9.20
CA SER A 68 0.97 -25.46 -9.15
C SER A 68 1.70 -25.64 -7.81
N ASP A 69 3.03 -25.51 -7.82
CA ASP A 69 3.85 -25.48 -6.59
C ASP A 69 3.41 -24.34 -5.65
N VAL A 70 2.97 -23.21 -6.24
CA VAL A 70 2.44 -22.06 -5.51
C VAL A 70 1.16 -22.40 -4.76
N ALA A 71 0.23 -23.15 -5.37
CA ALA A 71 -1.00 -23.53 -4.68
C ALA A 71 -0.77 -24.40 -3.45
N LYS A 72 0.15 -25.37 -3.53
CA LYS A 72 0.54 -26.19 -2.37
C LYS A 72 1.10 -25.31 -1.24
N LYS A 73 1.95 -24.34 -1.59
CA LYS A 73 2.50 -23.39 -0.60
C LYS A 73 1.42 -22.52 0.03
N ILE A 74 0.39 -22.12 -0.72
CA ILE A 74 -0.76 -21.38 -0.20
C ILE A 74 -1.57 -22.23 0.78
N GLU A 75 -1.90 -23.48 0.43
CA GLU A 75 -2.61 -24.40 1.32
C GLU A 75 -1.84 -24.65 2.63
N GLN A 76 -0.51 -24.66 2.56
CA GLN A 76 0.38 -24.80 3.71
C GLN A 76 0.56 -23.51 4.54
N GLY A 77 -0.04 -22.38 4.14
CA GLY A 77 0.11 -21.10 4.83
C GLY A 77 1.49 -20.46 4.65
N LEU A 78 2.23 -20.80 3.59
CA LEU A 78 3.60 -20.38 3.32
C LEU A 78 3.70 -19.16 2.37
N VAL A 79 2.60 -18.44 2.16
CA VAL A 79 2.48 -17.31 1.23
C VAL A 79 1.64 -16.22 1.88
N GLY A 80 2.16 -14.99 1.93
CA GLY A 80 1.44 -13.81 2.46
C GLY A 80 0.82 -12.94 1.37
N GLY A 81 1.36 -13.01 0.16
CA GLY A 81 0.83 -12.32 -1.00
C GLY A 81 1.39 -12.89 -2.29
N LEU A 82 0.89 -12.38 -3.40
CA LEU A 82 1.33 -12.68 -4.76
C LEU A 82 1.42 -11.39 -5.54
N PHE A 83 2.21 -11.36 -6.61
CA PHE A 83 2.23 -10.21 -7.50
C PHE A 83 2.32 -10.57 -8.97
N ASN A 84 1.86 -9.65 -9.82
CA ASN A 84 1.74 -9.78 -11.27
C ASN A 84 0.81 -10.91 -11.74
N LEU A 85 -0.20 -11.25 -10.94
CA LEU A 85 -1.34 -12.06 -11.37
C LEU A 85 -2.45 -11.12 -11.86
N LYS A 86 -2.80 -11.19 -13.15
CA LYS A 86 -3.84 -10.36 -13.77
C LYS A 86 -5.14 -11.14 -13.97
N GLY A 87 -6.28 -10.48 -13.79
CA GLY A 87 -7.61 -11.02 -14.00
C GLY A 87 -8.33 -11.45 -12.73
N VAL A 88 -9.48 -10.80 -12.45
CA VAL A 88 -10.28 -11.00 -11.23
C VAL A 88 -10.71 -12.46 -11.03
N ALA A 89 -10.99 -13.19 -12.10
CA ALA A 89 -11.36 -14.61 -12.01
C ALA A 89 -10.21 -15.46 -11.46
N LYS A 90 -8.98 -15.24 -11.94
CA LYS A 90 -7.78 -15.94 -11.45
C LYS A 90 -7.46 -15.55 -10.02
N ILE A 91 -7.49 -14.25 -9.73
CA ILE A 91 -7.24 -13.73 -8.37
C ILE A 91 -8.26 -14.31 -7.39
N ARG A 92 -9.54 -14.36 -7.76
CA ARG A 92 -10.60 -14.95 -6.94
C ARG A 92 -10.37 -16.44 -6.69
N ASP A 93 -10.01 -17.21 -7.71
CA ASP A 93 -9.72 -18.65 -7.55
C ASP A 93 -8.55 -18.90 -6.59
N VAL A 94 -7.49 -18.10 -6.71
CA VAL A 94 -6.32 -18.19 -5.83
C VAL A 94 -6.64 -17.72 -4.41
N GLN A 95 -7.41 -16.63 -4.25
CA GLN A 95 -7.84 -16.15 -2.94
C GLN A 95 -8.75 -17.17 -2.24
N LYS A 96 -9.64 -17.82 -3.00
CA LYS A 96 -10.51 -18.89 -2.50
C LYS A 96 -9.68 -20.05 -1.92
N LEU A 97 -8.58 -20.42 -2.58
CA LEU A 97 -7.65 -21.43 -2.07
C LEU A 97 -7.06 -21.03 -0.71
N ALA A 98 -6.59 -19.79 -0.57
CA ALA A 98 -6.02 -19.32 0.69
C ALA A 98 -7.05 -19.32 1.83
N VAL A 99 -8.27 -18.85 1.55
CA VAL A 99 -9.33 -18.71 2.56
C VAL A 99 -9.96 -20.04 2.94
N GLU A 100 -10.19 -20.94 1.98
CA GLU A 100 -10.95 -22.18 2.21
C GLU A 100 -10.07 -23.41 2.48
N ASN A 101 -8.83 -23.43 2.00
CA ASN A 101 -7.98 -24.63 2.05
C ASN A 101 -6.77 -24.51 3.00
N SER A 102 -6.38 -23.31 3.42
CA SER A 102 -5.32 -23.15 4.41
C SER A 102 -5.86 -23.30 5.84
N ARG A 103 -5.01 -23.73 6.78
CA ARG A 103 -5.41 -24.02 8.18
C ARG A 103 -6.06 -22.83 8.89
N LEU A 104 -5.60 -21.61 8.62
CA LEU A 104 -6.09 -20.39 9.27
C LEU A 104 -6.95 -19.49 8.37
N GLY A 105 -7.04 -19.78 7.07
CA GLY A 105 -7.84 -18.99 6.13
C GLY A 105 -7.36 -17.55 5.97
N ILE A 106 -6.06 -17.28 6.15
CA ILE A 106 -5.49 -15.92 6.05
C ILE A 106 -5.50 -15.50 4.57
N PRO A 107 -6.14 -14.37 4.20
CA PRO A 107 -6.20 -13.92 2.82
C PRO A 107 -4.85 -13.38 2.33
N LEU A 108 -4.62 -13.48 1.02
CA LEU A 108 -3.42 -12.98 0.34
C LEU A 108 -3.58 -11.53 -0.11
N LEU A 109 -2.48 -10.78 -0.13
CA LEU A 109 -2.35 -9.54 -0.90
C LEU A 109 -2.06 -9.85 -2.38
N PHE A 110 -2.60 -9.03 -3.29
CA PHE A 110 -2.34 -9.13 -4.73
C PHE A 110 -1.73 -7.82 -5.23
N GLY A 111 -0.43 -7.86 -5.51
CA GLY A 111 0.39 -6.74 -5.95
C GLY A 111 0.52 -6.62 -7.48
N MET A 112 0.64 -5.41 -7.99
CA MET A 112 1.02 -5.18 -9.40
C MET A 112 1.71 -3.82 -9.60
N ASP A 113 2.58 -3.72 -10.61
CA ASP A 113 3.12 -2.45 -11.08
C ASP A 113 2.06 -1.63 -11.85
N VAL A 114 1.20 -0.91 -11.12
CA VAL A 114 0.21 0.03 -11.66
C VAL A 114 0.79 1.44 -11.66
N VAL A 115 1.79 1.68 -12.52
CA VAL A 115 2.67 2.85 -12.44
C VAL A 115 2.00 4.14 -12.96
N HIS A 116 1.39 4.08 -14.14
CA HIS A 116 0.77 5.24 -14.78
C HIS A 116 -0.55 4.88 -15.49
N GLY A 117 -1.30 3.94 -14.92
CA GLY A 117 -2.52 3.38 -15.51
C GLY A 117 -2.61 1.88 -15.29
N TYR A 118 -3.80 1.33 -15.47
CA TYR A 118 -4.04 -0.12 -15.44
C TYR A 118 -4.29 -0.66 -16.86
N GLU A 119 -5.47 -0.39 -17.42
CA GLU A 119 -5.76 -0.58 -18.85
C GLU A 119 -5.79 0.78 -19.55
N THR A 120 -6.39 1.80 -18.91
CA THR A 120 -6.28 3.18 -19.37
C THR A 120 -4.91 3.72 -18.97
N ILE A 121 -4.07 3.94 -19.98
CA ILE A 121 -2.67 4.35 -19.80
C ILE A 121 -2.55 5.88 -19.92
N PHE A 122 -2.06 6.52 -18.85
CA PHE A 122 -1.69 7.93 -18.79
C PHE A 122 -0.25 8.14 -19.27
N PRO A 123 0.24 9.39 -19.44
CA PRO A 123 1.67 9.63 -19.69
C PRO A 123 2.54 8.96 -18.63
N ILE A 124 3.75 8.56 -19.01
CA ILE A 124 4.75 8.05 -18.05
C ILE A 124 4.96 9.08 -16.91
N PRO A 125 5.31 8.65 -15.70
CA PRO A 125 5.41 9.55 -14.54
C PRO A 125 6.23 10.82 -14.77
N LEU A 126 7.35 10.71 -15.50
CA LEU A 126 8.16 11.90 -15.84
C LEU A 126 7.37 12.91 -16.70
N GLY A 127 6.65 12.43 -17.72
CA GLY A 127 5.80 13.28 -18.56
C GLY A 127 4.58 13.82 -17.79
N LEU A 128 4.02 13.03 -16.89
CA LEU A 128 2.92 13.43 -16.03
C LEU A 128 3.35 14.53 -15.04
N SER A 129 4.59 14.47 -14.53
CA SER A 129 5.16 15.50 -13.65
C SER A 129 5.25 16.87 -14.32
N CYS A 130 5.46 16.91 -15.64
CA CYS A 130 5.52 18.14 -16.42
C CYS A 130 4.19 18.89 -16.51
N THR A 131 3.08 18.31 -16.03
CA THR A 131 1.79 19.02 -15.92
C THR A 131 1.81 20.07 -14.80
N TRP A 132 2.62 19.85 -13.74
CA TRP A 132 2.58 20.63 -12.50
C TRP A 132 1.19 20.71 -11.86
N ASP A 133 0.28 19.82 -12.24
CA ASP A 133 -1.12 19.80 -11.79
C ASP A 133 -1.35 18.61 -10.86
N MET A 134 -1.28 18.88 -9.55
CA MET A 134 -1.46 17.85 -8.53
C MET A 134 -2.88 17.27 -8.52
N ALA A 135 -3.88 18.01 -9.01
CA ALA A 135 -5.25 17.50 -9.11
C ALA A 135 -5.35 16.48 -10.25
N ALA A 136 -4.75 16.78 -11.41
CA ALA A 136 -4.67 15.84 -12.53
C ALA A 136 -3.89 14.56 -12.17
N ILE A 137 -2.76 14.71 -11.48
CA ILE A 137 -1.93 13.58 -11.01
C ILE A 137 -2.70 12.72 -10.00
N GLY A 138 -3.35 13.33 -9.01
CA GLY A 138 -4.19 12.59 -8.06
C GLY A 138 -5.35 11.89 -8.75
N GLN A 139 -5.92 12.50 -9.80
CA GLN A 139 -7.00 11.91 -10.59
C GLN A 139 -6.52 10.71 -11.43
N SER A 140 -5.34 10.77 -12.05
CA SER A 140 -4.80 9.62 -12.80
C SER A 140 -4.55 8.42 -11.88
N ALA A 141 -3.99 8.65 -10.69
CA ALA A 141 -3.82 7.60 -9.68
C ALA A 141 -5.18 7.02 -9.22
N ARG A 142 -6.20 7.88 -9.03
CA ARG A 142 -7.54 7.43 -8.65
C ARG A 142 -8.19 6.55 -9.73
N ILE A 143 -8.07 6.92 -11.00
CA ILE A 143 -8.61 6.14 -12.12
C ILE A 143 -7.88 4.79 -12.21
N ALA A 144 -6.55 4.80 -12.13
CA ALA A 144 -5.75 3.58 -12.13
C ALA A 144 -6.13 2.63 -10.98
N ALA A 145 -6.38 3.17 -9.79
CA ALA A 145 -6.82 2.40 -8.64
C ALA A 145 -8.20 1.76 -8.86
N ILE A 146 -9.17 2.51 -9.39
CA ILE A 146 -10.53 2.01 -9.69
C ILE A 146 -10.47 0.82 -10.66
N GLU A 147 -9.68 0.95 -11.73
CA GLU A 147 -9.51 -0.13 -12.70
C GLU A 147 -8.82 -1.35 -12.09
N ALA A 148 -7.69 -1.14 -11.39
CA ALA A 148 -6.92 -2.23 -10.81
C ALA A 148 -7.71 -2.98 -9.72
N SER A 149 -8.43 -2.27 -8.85
CA SER A 149 -9.28 -2.87 -7.83
C SER A 149 -10.45 -3.65 -8.43
N ALA A 150 -11.03 -3.16 -9.53
CA ALA A 150 -12.10 -3.85 -10.23
C ALA A 150 -11.62 -5.19 -10.80
N ASP A 151 -10.34 -5.29 -11.15
CA ASP A 151 -9.71 -6.54 -11.61
C ASP A 151 -9.04 -7.35 -10.48
N GLY A 152 -9.27 -6.99 -9.20
CA GLY A 152 -8.84 -7.76 -8.03
C GLY A 152 -7.49 -7.40 -7.42
N ILE A 153 -6.78 -6.40 -7.97
CA ILE A 153 -5.52 -5.90 -7.40
C ILE A 153 -5.81 -5.10 -6.13
N SER A 154 -5.07 -5.37 -5.06
CA SER A 154 -5.23 -4.71 -3.75
C SER A 154 -4.03 -3.86 -3.35
N TRP A 155 -2.92 -3.98 -4.08
CA TRP A 155 -1.65 -3.34 -3.76
C TRP A 155 -0.92 -2.94 -5.03
N THR A 156 -0.44 -1.70 -5.10
CA THR A 156 0.38 -1.22 -6.22
C THR A 156 1.80 -0.89 -5.78
N PHE A 157 2.76 -1.22 -6.63
CA PHE A 157 4.16 -0.83 -6.48
C PHE A 157 4.40 0.58 -7.04
N SER A 158 3.67 1.56 -6.52
CA SER A 158 3.66 2.97 -6.94
C SER A 158 3.31 3.88 -5.74
N PRO A 159 3.86 5.11 -5.65
CA PRO A 159 4.71 5.79 -6.64
C PRO A 159 6.21 5.50 -6.53
N MET A 160 6.91 5.59 -7.66
CA MET A 160 8.37 5.73 -7.69
C MET A 160 8.71 7.22 -7.53
N VAL A 161 9.54 7.55 -6.53
CA VAL A 161 9.82 8.94 -6.12
C VAL A 161 11.31 9.24 -6.04
N ASP A 162 12.14 8.43 -6.69
CA ASP A 162 13.59 8.59 -6.67
C ASP A 162 13.99 9.88 -7.39
N ILE A 163 14.65 10.79 -6.67
CA ILE A 163 15.29 11.96 -7.28
C ILE A 163 16.46 11.49 -8.14
N SER A 164 16.52 11.96 -9.37
CA SER A 164 17.65 11.73 -10.28
C SER A 164 18.09 13.03 -10.93
N ARG A 165 19.40 13.15 -11.13
CA ARG A 165 20.06 14.22 -11.90
C ARG A 165 20.91 13.64 -13.02
N ASP A 166 20.72 12.37 -13.33
CA ASP A 166 21.45 11.67 -14.36
C ASP A 166 20.48 11.12 -15.42
N PRO A 167 20.35 11.80 -16.57
CA PRO A 167 19.40 11.41 -17.61
C PRO A 167 19.80 10.11 -18.33
N ARG A 168 21.00 9.55 -18.07
CA ARG A 168 21.40 8.25 -18.61
C ARG A 168 20.66 7.09 -17.94
N TRP A 169 20.16 7.30 -16.73
CA TRP A 169 19.44 6.28 -15.99
C TRP A 169 18.01 6.12 -16.54
N GLY A 170 17.71 4.98 -17.17
CA GLY A 170 16.43 4.77 -17.87
C GLY A 170 15.17 4.93 -16.99
N ARG A 171 15.31 4.74 -15.66
CA ARG A 171 14.20 4.85 -14.71
C ARG A 171 13.86 6.29 -14.33
N VAL A 172 14.55 7.31 -14.88
CA VAL A 172 14.06 8.70 -14.80
C VAL A 172 12.64 8.84 -15.34
N SER A 173 12.26 7.96 -16.29
CA SER A 173 10.90 7.88 -16.85
C SER A 173 9.82 7.57 -15.81
N GLU A 174 10.16 6.84 -14.75
CA GLU A 174 9.25 6.41 -13.67
C GLU A 174 9.17 7.42 -12.51
N GLY A 175 10.11 8.35 -12.45
CA GLY A 175 10.17 9.39 -11.42
C GLY A 175 9.49 10.69 -11.81
N SER A 176 9.78 11.76 -11.07
CA SER A 176 9.17 13.09 -11.27
C SER A 176 10.21 14.21 -11.38
N GLY A 177 11.37 13.90 -11.96
CA GLY A 177 12.45 14.84 -12.19
C GLY A 177 13.43 14.97 -11.03
N GLU A 178 14.05 16.16 -10.92
CA GLU A 178 15.21 16.41 -10.06
C GLU A 178 14.92 17.20 -8.79
N ASP A 179 13.72 17.77 -8.67
CA ASP A 179 13.34 18.67 -7.57
C ASP A 179 12.63 17.92 -6.43
N PRO A 180 13.17 17.93 -5.20
CA PRO A 180 12.52 17.34 -4.04
C PRO A 180 11.13 17.92 -3.77
N PHE A 181 10.95 19.24 -3.93
CA PHE A 181 9.68 19.88 -3.55
C PHE A 181 8.53 19.39 -4.44
N LEU A 182 8.71 19.45 -5.77
CA LEU A 182 7.78 18.89 -6.75
C LEU A 182 7.60 17.39 -6.55
N GLY A 183 8.70 16.64 -6.38
CA GLY A 183 8.65 15.19 -6.13
C GLY A 183 7.81 14.83 -4.90
N GLY A 184 7.93 15.59 -3.81
CA GLY A 184 7.12 15.39 -2.60
C GLY A 184 5.65 15.77 -2.79
N ALA A 185 5.35 16.81 -3.57
CA ALA A 185 3.97 17.16 -3.89
C ALA A 185 3.27 16.06 -4.72
N ILE A 186 3.99 15.51 -5.71
CA ILE A 186 3.51 14.41 -6.56
C ILE A 186 3.36 13.13 -5.75
N ALA A 187 4.32 12.80 -4.90
CA ALA A 187 4.25 11.63 -4.02
C ALA A 187 2.97 11.64 -3.17
N ARG A 188 2.63 12.78 -2.56
CA ARG A 188 1.38 12.94 -1.81
C ARG A 188 0.15 12.76 -2.71
N ALA A 189 0.13 13.40 -3.87
CA ALA A 189 -1.00 13.32 -4.81
C ALA A 189 -1.27 11.86 -5.25
N MET A 190 -0.22 11.12 -5.58
CA MET A 190 -0.31 9.71 -5.97
C MET A 190 -0.81 8.83 -4.82
N VAL A 191 -0.23 8.94 -3.62
CA VAL A 191 -0.64 8.13 -2.45
C VAL A 191 -2.11 8.36 -2.10
N LEU A 192 -2.55 9.62 -2.05
CA LEU A 192 -3.96 9.95 -1.79
C LEU A 192 -4.89 9.50 -2.93
N GLY A 193 -4.41 9.54 -4.17
CA GLY A 193 -5.15 9.03 -5.33
C GLY A 193 -5.40 7.53 -5.26
N TYR A 194 -4.42 6.74 -4.84
CA TYR A 194 -4.57 5.29 -4.68
C TYR A 194 -5.39 4.90 -3.43
N GLN A 195 -5.01 5.45 -2.27
CA GLN A 195 -5.49 4.96 -0.97
C GLN A 195 -6.74 5.66 -0.43
N GLY A 196 -7.11 6.80 -1.02
CA GLY A 196 -8.16 7.67 -0.47
C GLY A 196 -7.59 8.99 0.06
N LYS A 197 -8.40 10.06 -0.07
CA LYS A 197 -8.00 11.44 0.24
C LYS A 197 -7.99 11.76 1.73
N ASP A 198 -8.86 11.14 2.52
CA ASP A 198 -8.91 11.35 3.97
C ASP A 198 -7.97 10.36 4.67
N LEU A 199 -6.93 10.89 5.31
CA LEU A 199 -5.93 10.09 6.05
C LEU A 199 -6.56 9.21 7.16
N ASN A 200 -7.69 9.63 7.71
CA ASN A 200 -8.39 8.87 8.76
C ASN A 200 -9.34 7.81 8.19
N ASP A 201 -9.57 7.81 6.87
CA ASP A 201 -10.55 6.95 6.19
C ASP A 201 -9.98 6.28 4.93
N GLN A 202 -8.65 6.12 4.84
CA GLN A 202 -7.99 5.43 3.74
C GLN A 202 -8.27 3.92 3.74
N LEU A 203 -8.29 3.33 2.54
CA LEU A 203 -8.43 1.89 2.30
C LEU A 203 -9.74 1.32 2.88
N LYS A 204 -10.83 2.10 2.80
CA LYS A 204 -12.16 1.70 3.27
C LYS A 204 -13.09 1.36 2.12
N ARG A 205 -12.83 1.91 0.95
CA ARG A 205 -13.60 1.64 -0.27
C ARG A 205 -13.00 0.47 -1.03
N ASN A 206 -13.84 -0.26 -1.76
CA ASN A 206 -13.40 -1.36 -2.61
C ASN A 206 -12.72 -0.90 -3.91
N ASP A 207 -12.68 0.40 -4.17
CA ASP A 207 -11.97 1.02 -5.29
C ASP A 207 -10.67 1.70 -4.87
N GLU A 208 -10.27 1.52 -3.61
CA GLU A 208 -9.00 1.97 -3.03
C GLU A 208 -8.01 0.80 -2.92
N ILE A 209 -6.76 1.05 -3.30
CA ILE A 209 -5.68 0.05 -3.24
C ILE A 209 -4.52 0.60 -2.41
N MET A 210 -3.79 -0.29 -1.76
CA MET A 210 -2.60 0.07 -0.99
C MET A 210 -1.51 0.59 -1.94
N ALA A 211 -0.88 1.72 -1.60
CA ALA A 211 0.25 2.28 -2.33
C ALA A 211 1.58 1.82 -1.70
N CYS A 212 2.63 1.83 -2.51
CA CYS A 212 3.99 1.46 -2.11
C CYS A 212 4.99 2.47 -2.66
N VAL A 213 5.57 3.28 -1.78
CA VAL A 213 6.61 4.22 -2.21
C VAL A 213 7.91 3.47 -2.47
N LYS A 214 8.53 3.75 -3.62
CA LYS A 214 9.77 3.08 -4.06
C LYS A 214 10.75 4.06 -4.72
N HIS A 215 12.05 3.76 -4.79
CA HIS A 215 12.75 2.63 -4.17
C HIS A 215 13.56 3.19 -3.01
N PHE A 216 13.21 2.82 -1.79
CA PHE A 216 13.83 3.40 -0.62
C PHE A 216 15.24 2.83 -0.42
N ALA A 217 16.33 3.60 -0.58
CA ALA A 217 16.37 5.02 -0.99
C ALA A 217 17.57 5.33 -1.90
N LEU A 218 17.55 6.54 -2.49
CA LEU A 218 18.67 7.18 -3.20
C LEU A 218 19.02 6.59 -4.56
N TYR A 219 18.14 5.75 -5.11
CA TYR A 219 18.43 4.95 -6.29
C TYR A 219 18.81 5.77 -7.53
N GLY A 220 18.19 6.94 -7.72
CA GLY A 220 18.47 7.82 -8.84
C GLY A 220 19.87 8.45 -8.85
N ALA A 221 20.71 8.18 -7.84
CA ALA A 221 22.09 8.63 -7.77
C ALA A 221 23.13 7.55 -8.16
N GLY A 222 22.71 6.48 -8.84
CA GLY A 222 23.61 5.43 -9.33
C GLY A 222 24.74 5.99 -10.19
N GLU A 223 25.98 5.62 -9.89
CA GLU A 223 27.18 6.11 -10.57
C GLU A 223 27.09 5.95 -12.09
N ALA A 224 27.46 7.02 -12.80
CA ALA A 224 27.42 7.11 -14.26
C ALA A 224 26.02 6.86 -14.88
N GLY A 225 24.95 6.98 -14.09
CA GLY A 225 23.57 6.74 -14.52
C GLY A 225 23.33 5.29 -14.96
N ARG A 226 24.23 4.37 -14.58
CA ARG A 226 24.06 2.96 -14.88
C ARG A 226 23.12 2.36 -13.85
N ASP A 227 22.08 1.70 -14.33
CA ASP A 227 21.13 1.04 -13.44
C ASP A 227 21.84 0.02 -12.55
N TYR A 228 21.40 -0.08 -11.31
CA TYR A 228 21.99 -0.95 -10.29
C TYR A 228 23.48 -0.68 -9.98
N ASN A 229 23.99 0.52 -10.25
CA ASN A 229 25.35 0.87 -9.89
C ASN A 229 25.45 1.51 -8.50
N THR A 230 26.67 1.59 -7.97
CA THR A 230 26.98 2.16 -6.66
C THR A 230 26.35 3.54 -6.46
N VAL A 231 25.83 3.78 -5.26
CA VAL A 231 25.39 5.10 -4.80
C VAL A 231 26.29 5.54 -3.64
N ASP A 232 26.79 6.76 -3.65
CA ASP A 232 27.53 7.36 -2.53
C ASP A 232 27.22 8.85 -2.40
N MET A 233 26.90 9.29 -1.18
CA MET A 233 26.68 10.72 -0.87
C MET A 233 26.78 11.01 0.63
N SER A 234 26.96 12.29 0.97
CA SER A 234 26.90 12.75 2.36
C SER A 234 25.47 12.72 2.91
N ARG A 235 25.32 12.59 4.24
CA ARG A 235 24.01 12.69 4.90
C ARG A 235 23.33 14.04 4.63
N ASN A 236 24.11 15.12 4.55
CA ASN A 236 23.56 16.45 4.27
C ASN A 236 22.90 16.48 2.89
N ARG A 237 23.56 15.93 1.86
CA ARG A 237 22.95 15.80 0.53
C ARG A 237 21.72 14.89 0.57
N MET A 238 21.84 13.73 1.24
CA MET A 238 20.75 12.77 1.36
C MET A 238 19.46 13.42 1.88
N PHE A 239 19.52 14.12 3.02
CA PHE A 239 18.34 14.72 3.64
C PHE A 239 17.82 15.96 2.91
N ASN A 240 18.70 16.83 2.41
CA ASN A 240 18.26 18.07 1.76
C ASN A 240 17.83 17.88 0.30
N GLU A 241 18.38 16.88 -0.39
CA GLU A 241 18.29 16.80 -1.86
C GLU A 241 17.61 15.53 -2.39
N TYR A 242 17.44 14.47 -1.59
CA TYR A 242 16.91 13.19 -2.08
C TYR A 242 15.79 12.60 -1.22
N MET A 243 15.78 12.82 0.10
CA MET A 243 14.89 12.06 1.00
C MET A 243 13.44 12.59 1.09
N TYR A 244 13.22 13.88 0.81
CA TYR A 244 11.93 14.52 1.07
C TYR A 244 10.74 13.88 0.32
N PRO A 245 10.84 13.40 -0.93
CA PRO A 245 9.72 12.71 -1.58
C PRO A 245 9.26 11.43 -0.86
N TYR A 246 10.18 10.66 -0.28
CA TYR A 246 9.82 9.48 0.52
C TYR A 246 9.12 9.88 1.81
N GLU A 247 9.64 10.88 2.53
CA GLU A 247 9.02 11.43 3.74
C GLU A 247 7.60 11.95 3.45
N ALA A 248 7.43 12.66 2.34
CA ALA A 248 6.12 13.17 1.90
C ALA A 248 5.12 12.03 1.65
N ALA A 249 5.55 10.90 1.06
CA ALA A 249 4.70 9.72 0.90
C ALA A 249 4.32 9.10 2.25
N VAL A 250 5.26 9.02 3.21
CA VAL A 250 5.00 8.52 4.57
C VAL A 250 3.99 9.40 5.28
N HIS A 251 4.14 10.73 5.23
CA HIS A 251 3.18 11.67 5.81
C HIS A 251 1.80 11.66 5.12
N ALA A 252 1.72 11.22 3.85
CA ALA A 252 0.44 10.97 3.17
C ALA A 252 -0.19 9.61 3.52
N GLY A 253 0.41 8.84 4.44
CA GLY A 253 -0.15 7.59 4.95
C GLY A 253 0.13 6.37 4.06
N VAL A 254 1.17 6.39 3.22
CA VAL A 254 1.51 5.26 2.34
C VAL A 254 1.52 3.92 3.08
N GLY A 255 0.91 2.91 2.47
CA GLY A 255 0.67 1.60 3.09
C GLY A 255 1.91 0.74 3.22
N SER A 256 2.87 0.90 2.31
CA SER A 256 4.13 0.16 2.32
C SER A 256 5.28 0.95 1.72
N VAL A 257 6.50 0.47 1.97
CA VAL A 257 7.73 0.98 1.36
C VAL A 257 8.47 -0.20 0.73
N MET A 258 8.99 -0.02 -0.49
CA MET A 258 9.82 -1.01 -1.17
C MET A 258 11.30 -0.68 -0.99
N ALA A 259 12.06 -1.62 -0.44
CA ALA A 259 13.50 -1.46 -0.30
C ALA A 259 14.21 -1.48 -1.67
N LEU A 260 15.30 -0.74 -1.78
CA LEU A 260 16.16 -0.76 -2.95
C LEU A 260 17.08 -2.00 -2.97
N PHE A 261 17.30 -2.57 -4.16
CA PHE A 261 18.19 -3.70 -4.42
C PHE A 261 19.70 -3.42 -4.22
N GLN A 262 20.11 -2.15 -4.07
CA GLN A 262 21.49 -1.69 -4.14
C GLN A 262 22.19 -1.60 -2.79
N ARG A 263 23.52 -1.71 -2.84
CA ARG A 263 24.37 -1.32 -1.72
C ARG A 263 24.52 0.21 -1.72
N SER A 264 23.78 0.88 -0.85
CA SER A 264 24.08 2.26 -0.44
C SER A 264 25.51 2.30 0.11
N GLY A 265 26.40 3.02 -0.56
CA GLY A 265 27.79 3.22 -0.18
C GLY A 265 27.93 3.79 1.24
N ARG A 266 29.08 3.55 1.84
CA ARG A 266 29.38 3.66 3.29
C ARG A 266 28.99 5.02 3.88
N CYS A 267 27.80 5.11 4.44
CA CYS A 267 27.57 6.05 5.53
C CYS A 267 28.13 5.43 6.83
N ALA A 268 29.44 5.62 7.06
CA ALA A 268 30.19 5.36 8.29
C ALA A 268 29.66 4.26 9.25
N ARG A 269 30.27 3.07 9.17
CA ARG A 269 30.22 1.97 10.17
C ARG A 269 28.79 1.54 10.57
N HIS A 270 28.14 0.65 9.82
CA HIS A 270 27.42 -0.53 10.35
C HIS A 270 26.96 -1.43 9.19
N ARG A 271 26.76 -2.72 9.51
CA ARG A 271 26.83 -3.87 8.59
C ARG A 271 25.46 -4.34 8.07
N GLN A 272 24.42 -3.49 8.01
CA GLN A 272 23.04 -3.93 7.71
C GLN A 272 22.18 -2.85 7.00
N PRO A 273 22.10 -2.83 5.65
CA PRO A 273 21.31 -1.85 4.89
C PRO A 273 19.81 -1.82 5.27
N LEU A 274 19.17 -2.99 5.35
CA LEU A 274 17.74 -3.11 5.69
C LEU A 274 17.39 -2.61 7.11
N ALA A 275 18.31 -2.72 8.06
CA ALA A 275 18.09 -2.25 9.43
C ALA A 275 18.16 -0.71 9.50
N ASP A 276 19.04 -0.12 8.68
CA ASP A 276 19.19 1.33 8.55
C ASP A 276 18.00 1.92 7.78
N ASP A 277 17.52 1.25 6.74
CA ASP A 277 16.31 1.65 5.99
C ASP A 277 15.05 1.59 6.87
N ARG A 278 14.91 0.53 7.67
CA ARG A 278 13.80 0.41 8.62
C ARG A 278 13.86 1.48 9.70
N ARG A 279 15.04 1.80 10.23
CA ARG A 279 15.22 2.92 11.18
C ARG A 279 14.90 4.26 10.53
N ALA A 280 15.35 4.50 9.30
CA ALA A 280 15.09 5.73 8.57
C ALA A 280 13.58 5.91 8.31
N ALA A 281 12.91 4.86 7.83
CA ALA A 281 11.46 4.87 7.65
C ALA A 281 10.70 5.06 8.96
N GLN A 282 11.14 4.43 10.05
CA GLN A 282 10.56 4.64 11.40
C GLN A 282 10.78 6.06 11.91
N THR A 283 11.95 6.67 11.66
CA THR A 283 12.18 8.09 12.03
C THR A 283 11.32 9.06 11.23
N MET A 284 10.87 8.68 10.03
CA MET A 284 9.90 9.43 9.21
C MET A 284 8.44 9.15 9.63
N GLY A 285 8.21 8.34 10.68
CA GLY A 285 6.87 8.04 11.19
C GLY A 285 6.16 6.89 10.49
N LEU A 286 6.85 6.07 9.69
CA LEU A 286 6.23 4.90 9.06
C LEU A 286 5.85 3.87 10.13
N GLN A 287 4.55 3.66 10.31
CA GLN A 287 3.98 2.64 11.18
C GLN A 287 3.64 1.32 10.44
N ARG A 288 3.94 1.24 9.14
CA ARG A 288 3.49 0.19 8.22
C ARG A 288 4.65 -0.60 7.59
N VAL A 289 4.34 -1.52 6.68
CA VAL A 289 5.24 -2.61 6.23
C VAL A 289 6.36 -2.08 5.33
N LEU A 290 7.60 -2.50 5.63
CA LEU A 290 8.74 -2.46 4.71
C LEU A 290 8.82 -3.84 4.04
N TRP A 291 8.82 -3.88 2.71
CA TRP A 291 8.97 -5.11 1.93
C TRP A 291 10.18 -5.03 1.00
#